data_AF-A0A3N1Q4E5-F1
#
_entry.id   AF-A0A3N1Q4E5-F1
#
_cell.length_a   1.000
_cell.length_b   1.000
_cell.length_c   1.000
_cell.angle_alpha   90.00
_cell.angle_beta   90.00
_cell.angle_gamma   90.00
#
_symmetry.space_group_name_H-M   'P 1'
#
loop_
_entity.id
_entity.type
_entity.pdbx_description
1 polymer ?
#
loop_
_entity_poly.entity_id
_entity_poly.type
_entity_poly.pdbx_seq_one_letter_code
_entity_poly.pdbx_strand_id
1 'polypeptide(L)'
;MDNESNGRSRNIIVFGAGGRVGRAVVAEAVARGHRVTAVVRDPAGYADLEGAGIALVRGDATDAASVASLAAGHDAAVNAAVRLDVPSVDFFTAVAKAMVAGLTEAGVGRLITLGIATTLETAPGVRLMDAPDFPEQYRTFSQGHVAEFELLTAEAGPGLDWLMVVPGIDLNADAERTGAYRTAVGTVIDGPGRITHADLALALLDEIERPRHSRVQLAVSA
;
A
#
# COMPACT_ATOMS: atom_id res chain seq x y z
N MET A 1 -11.58 31.47 -18.88
CA MET A 1 -11.51 31.29 -17.41
C MET A 1 -11.44 29.79 -17.26
N ASP A 2 -10.24 29.23 -17.43
CA ASP A 2 -10.09 27.82 -17.75
C ASP A 2 -9.23 27.21 -16.63
N ASN A 3 -9.93 26.69 -15.63
CA ASN A 3 -9.36 26.05 -14.45
C ASN A 3 -9.06 24.58 -14.79
N GLU A 4 -7.97 24.32 -15.53
CA GLU A 4 -7.42 22.98 -15.67
C GLU A 4 -6.25 22.80 -14.71
N SER A 5 -6.57 22.48 -13.45
CA SER A 5 -5.65 21.73 -12.59
C SER A 5 -5.86 20.24 -12.82
N ASN A 6 -5.79 19.81 -14.09
CA ASN A 6 -5.82 18.39 -14.42
C ASN A 6 -4.49 17.79 -13.97
N GLY A 7 -4.50 17.00 -12.89
CA GLY A 7 -3.31 16.31 -12.39
C GLY A 7 -2.66 15.52 -13.52
N ARG A 8 -1.34 15.63 -13.70
CA ARG A 8 -0.64 14.88 -14.76
C ARG A 8 -0.95 13.39 -14.60
N SER A 9 -1.39 12.75 -15.68
CA SER A 9 -1.54 11.29 -15.76
C SER A 9 -0.21 10.63 -15.38
N ARG A 10 -0.27 9.63 -14.50
CA ARG A 10 0.88 8.86 -14.00
C ARG A 10 0.80 7.42 -14.45
N ASN A 11 1.96 6.79 -14.59
CA ASN A 11 2.11 5.34 -14.71
C ASN A 11 2.34 4.76 -13.31
N ILE A 12 1.38 3.97 -12.81
CA ILE A 12 1.41 3.41 -11.46
C ILE A 12 1.48 1.89 -11.57
N ILE A 13 2.47 1.28 -10.92
CA ILE A 13 2.54 -0.19 -10.78
C ILE A 13 1.93 -0.61 -9.45
N VAL A 14 1.06 -1.62 -9.46
CA VAL A 14 0.35 -2.10 -8.27
C VAL A 14 0.64 -3.58 -8.05
N PHE A 15 1.44 -3.89 -7.03
CA PHE A 15 1.67 -5.26 -6.57
C PHE A 15 0.55 -5.70 -5.63
N GLY A 16 0.08 -6.94 -5.81
CA GLY A 16 -1.11 -7.42 -5.09
C GLY A 16 -2.42 -6.88 -5.66
N ALA A 17 -2.42 -6.51 -6.95
CA ALA A 17 -3.59 -5.92 -7.63
C ALA A 17 -4.86 -6.78 -7.59
N GLY A 18 -4.72 -8.10 -7.43
CA GLY A 18 -5.85 -9.03 -7.33
C GLY A 18 -6.60 -9.02 -5.99
N GLY A 19 -5.99 -8.48 -4.93
CA GLY A 19 -6.59 -8.38 -3.60
C GLY A 19 -7.62 -7.26 -3.49
N ARG A 20 -8.40 -7.22 -2.39
CA ARG A 20 -9.46 -6.22 -2.20
C ARG A 20 -8.96 -4.77 -2.24
N VAL A 21 -7.87 -4.47 -1.53
CA VAL A 21 -7.25 -3.13 -1.56
C VAL A 21 -6.62 -2.85 -2.91
N GLY A 22 -5.86 -3.80 -3.47
CA GLY A 22 -5.24 -3.66 -4.79
C GLY A 22 -6.26 -3.34 -5.89
N ARG A 23 -7.40 -4.04 -5.91
CA ARG A 23 -8.50 -3.78 -6.84
C ARG A 23 -9.08 -2.38 -6.68
N ALA A 24 -9.28 -1.91 -5.45
CA ALA A 24 -9.76 -0.56 -5.19
C ALA A 24 -8.75 0.51 -5.65
N VAL A 25 -7.46 0.30 -5.44
CA VAL A 25 -6.39 1.17 -5.94
C VAL A 25 -6.37 1.23 -7.46
N VAL A 26 -6.44 0.07 -8.13
CA VAL A 26 -6.50 0.00 -9.61
C VAL A 26 -7.71 0.78 -10.13
N ALA A 27 -8.90 0.53 -9.55
CA ALA A 27 -10.12 1.20 -9.95
C ALA A 27 -10.06 2.72 -9.77
N GLU A 28 -9.57 3.19 -8.62
CA GLU A 28 -9.43 4.62 -8.34
C GLU A 28 -8.39 5.28 -9.25
N ALA A 29 -7.22 4.65 -9.45
CA ALA A 29 -6.18 5.17 -10.33
C ALA A 29 -6.68 5.37 -11.78
N VAL A 30 -7.38 4.38 -12.32
CA VAL A 30 -7.97 4.48 -13.67
C VAL A 30 -9.07 5.53 -13.73
N ALA A 31 -9.93 5.62 -12.71
CA ALA A 31 -10.97 6.64 -12.64
C ALA A 31 -10.39 8.07 -12.65
N ARG A 32 -9.17 8.25 -12.11
CA ARG A 32 -8.42 9.51 -12.14
C ARG A 32 -7.58 9.72 -13.40
N GLY A 33 -7.69 8.83 -14.38
CA GLY A 33 -6.99 8.93 -15.67
C GLY A 33 -5.52 8.51 -15.63
N HIS A 34 -5.09 7.74 -14.62
CA HIS A 34 -3.77 7.13 -14.58
C HIS A 34 -3.72 5.83 -15.39
N ARG A 35 -2.51 5.43 -15.78
CA ARG A 35 -2.25 4.11 -16.38
C ARG A 35 -1.73 3.19 -15.30
N VAL A 36 -2.25 1.98 -15.26
CA VAL A 36 -1.95 1.02 -14.20
C VAL A 36 -1.31 -0.24 -14.77
N THR A 37 -0.19 -0.65 -14.19
CA THR A 37 0.35 -2.01 -14.36
C THR A 37 -0.09 -2.82 -13.15
N ALA A 38 -1.08 -3.69 -13.33
CA ALA A 38 -1.62 -4.56 -12.29
C ALA A 38 -0.79 -5.85 -12.21
N VAL A 39 -0.03 -6.02 -11.13
CA VAL A 39 0.86 -7.18 -10.94
C VAL A 39 0.19 -8.22 -10.07
N VAL A 40 0.07 -9.43 -10.61
CA VAL A 40 -0.42 -10.63 -9.92
C VAL A 40 0.51 -11.82 -10.16
N ARG A 41 0.45 -12.84 -9.29
CA ARG A 41 1.29 -14.05 -9.44
C ARG A 41 0.83 -14.98 -10.56
N ASP A 42 -0.49 -15.06 -10.77
CA ASP A 42 -1.11 -15.91 -11.78
C ASP A 42 -2.19 -15.14 -12.55
N PRO A 43 -1.85 -14.47 -13.68
CA PRO A 43 -2.79 -13.66 -14.44
C PRO A 43 -4.04 -14.41 -14.93
N ALA A 44 -3.97 -15.73 -15.12
CA ALA A 44 -5.09 -16.51 -15.62
C ALA A 44 -6.33 -16.42 -14.70
N GLY A 45 -6.12 -16.25 -13.39
CA GLY A 45 -7.18 -16.09 -12.40
C GLY A 45 -7.73 -14.67 -12.24
N TYR A 46 -7.19 -13.69 -12.98
CA TYR A 46 -7.49 -12.26 -12.80
C TYR A 46 -7.72 -11.54 -14.13
N ALA A 47 -8.15 -12.25 -15.18
CA ALA A 47 -8.41 -11.66 -16.50
C ALA A 47 -9.44 -10.50 -16.43
N ASP A 48 -10.28 -10.46 -15.40
CA ASP A 48 -11.23 -9.38 -15.13
C ASP A 48 -10.58 -8.04 -14.75
N LEU A 49 -9.30 -8.04 -14.36
CA LEU A 49 -8.53 -6.81 -14.10
C LEU A 49 -8.04 -6.12 -15.38
N GLU A 50 -7.93 -6.85 -16.50
CA GLU A 50 -7.41 -6.29 -17.74
C GLU A 50 -8.45 -5.38 -18.42
N GLY A 51 -8.03 -4.22 -18.92
CA GLY A 51 -8.96 -3.25 -19.49
C GLY A 51 -8.34 -1.94 -19.93
N ALA A 52 -9.19 -0.98 -20.28
CA ALA A 52 -8.73 0.35 -20.69
C ALA A 52 -7.94 1.02 -19.56
N GLY A 53 -6.67 1.33 -19.83
CA GLY A 53 -5.77 1.92 -18.84
C GLY A 53 -5.13 0.94 -17.87
N ILE A 54 -5.36 -0.38 -18.01
CA ILE A 54 -4.79 -1.41 -17.14
C ILE A 54 -4.04 -2.46 -17.97
N ALA A 55 -2.76 -2.64 -17.67
CA ALA A 55 -1.97 -3.78 -18.14
C ALA A 55 -1.88 -4.83 -17.04
N LEU A 56 -2.42 -6.03 -17.27
CA LEU A 56 -2.30 -7.15 -16.34
C LEU A 56 -1.00 -7.92 -16.61
N VAL A 57 -0.12 -8.01 -15.61
CA VAL A 57 1.19 -8.66 -15.77
C VAL A 57 1.46 -9.67 -14.66
N ARG A 58 2.24 -10.69 -15.00
CA ARG A 58 2.77 -11.64 -14.03
C ARG A 58 3.97 -11.03 -13.29
N GLY A 59 3.99 -11.14 -11.98
CA GLY A 59 5.16 -10.78 -11.17
C GLY A 59 5.09 -11.28 -9.74
N ASP A 60 6.22 -11.21 -9.05
CA ASP A 60 6.38 -11.59 -7.65
C ASP A 60 6.91 -10.40 -6.84
N ALA A 61 6.14 -9.97 -5.84
CA ALA A 61 6.50 -8.86 -4.96
C ALA A 61 7.65 -9.20 -4.00
N THR A 62 8.03 -10.48 -3.87
CA THR A 62 9.15 -10.96 -3.05
C THR A 62 10.44 -11.12 -3.83
N ASP A 63 10.42 -10.90 -5.15
CA ASP A 63 11.57 -11.01 -6.04
C ASP A 63 12.01 -9.63 -6.53
N ALA A 64 13.18 -9.17 -6.08
CA ALA A 64 13.73 -7.87 -6.46
C ALA A 64 13.90 -7.71 -7.98
N ALA A 65 14.27 -8.77 -8.70
CA ALA A 65 14.44 -8.71 -10.15
C ALA A 65 13.08 -8.61 -10.87
N SER A 66 12.06 -9.29 -10.35
CA SER A 66 10.68 -9.11 -10.81
C SER A 66 10.20 -7.68 -10.55
N VAL A 67 10.48 -7.11 -9.37
CA VAL A 67 10.12 -5.72 -9.06
C VAL A 67 10.83 -4.74 -9.99
N ALA A 68 12.15 -4.86 -10.15
CA ALA A 68 12.96 -3.96 -10.98
C ALA A 68 12.51 -3.92 -12.44
N SER A 69 12.37 -5.11 -13.05
CA SER A 69 12.00 -5.24 -14.46
C SER A 69 10.60 -4.69 -14.76
N LEU A 70 9.64 -4.91 -13.86
CA LEU A 70 8.28 -4.45 -14.04
C LEU A 70 8.10 -2.97 -13.71
N ALA A 71 8.82 -2.46 -12.71
CA ALA A 71 8.66 -1.08 -12.23
C ALA A 71 9.35 -0.04 -13.13
N ALA A 72 10.29 -0.44 -13.99
CA ALA A 72 10.98 0.48 -14.89
C ALA A 72 10.00 1.37 -15.69
N GLY A 73 10.22 2.68 -15.69
CA GLY A 73 9.39 3.67 -16.40
C GLY A 73 8.07 4.05 -15.71
N HIS A 74 7.83 3.58 -14.48
CA HIS A 74 6.68 4.00 -13.66
C HIS A 74 7.03 5.22 -12.80
N ASP A 75 6.01 6.01 -12.45
CA ASP A 75 6.15 7.20 -11.60
C ASP A 75 6.06 6.84 -10.11
N ALA A 76 5.28 5.81 -9.77
CA ALA A 76 5.07 5.34 -8.41
C ALA A 76 4.71 3.85 -8.38
N ALA A 77 5.04 3.21 -7.26
CA ALA A 77 4.64 1.84 -6.95
C ALA A 77 3.67 1.81 -5.75
N VAL A 78 2.67 0.94 -5.82
CA VAL A 78 1.83 0.55 -4.69
C VAL A 78 2.07 -0.91 -4.36
N ASN A 79 2.36 -1.22 -3.10
CA ASN A 79 2.39 -2.57 -2.58
C ASN A 79 1.17 -2.84 -1.70
N ALA A 80 0.28 -3.70 -2.18
CA ALA A 80 -0.85 -4.26 -1.44
C ALA A 80 -0.79 -5.80 -1.41
N ALA A 81 0.39 -6.39 -1.65
CA ALA A 81 0.58 -7.83 -1.68
C ALA A 81 0.49 -8.44 -0.27
N VAL A 82 -0.22 -9.56 -0.16
CA VAL A 82 -0.31 -10.33 1.08
C VAL A 82 -0.35 -11.82 0.75
N ARG A 83 0.30 -12.62 1.60
CA ARG A 83 0.21 -14.08 1.59
C ARG A 83 -0.05 -14.57 3.00
N LEU A 84 -1.09 -15.37 3.16
CA LEU A 84 -1.45 -16.00 4.43
C LEU A 84 -0.94 -17.45 4.52
N ASP A 85 -0.42 -17.97 3.41
CA ASP A 85 0.14 -19.32 3.27
C ASP A 85 1.67 -19.37 3.53
N VAL A 86 2.28 -18.23 3.86
CA VAL A 86 3.70 -18.07 4.17
C VAL A 86 3.81 -17.42 5.56
N PRO A 87 4.80 -17.78 6.40
CA PRO A 87 5.01 -17.08 7.67
C PRO A 87 5.11 -15.56 7.46
N SER A 88 4.36 -14.79 8.25
CA SER A 88 4.18 -13.37 7.99
C SER A 88 5.49 -12.59 8.00
N VAL A 89 6.38 -12.84 8.96
CA VAL A 89 7.70 -12.19 9.02
C VAL A 89 8.53 -12.49 7.77
N ASP A 90 8.55 -13.74 7.31
CA ASP A 90 9.30 -14.12 6.11
C ASP A 90 8.74 -13.41 4.86
N PHE A 91 7.42 -13.40 4.69
CA PHE A 91 6.78 -12.78 3.54
C PHE A 91 7.00 -11.26 3.52
N PHE A 92 6.67 -10.57 4.60
CA PHE A 92 6.70 -9.11 4.63
C PHE A 92 8.13 -8.55 4.61
N THR A 93 9.11 -9.23 5.23
CA THR A 93 10.52 -8.84 5.08
C THR A 93 11.05 -9.11 3.67
N ALA A 94 10.66 -10.21 3.03
CA ALA A 94 11.04 -10.47 1.63
C ALA A 94 10.46 -9.41 0.68
N VAL A 95 9.18 -9.04 0.85
CA VAL A 95 8.57 -7.96 0.06
C VAL A 95 9.28 -6.63 0.31
N ALA A 96 9.54 -6.25 1.57
CA ALA A 96 10.22 -5.00 1.88
C ALA A 96 11.60 -4.92 1.21
N LYS A 97 12.41 -5.98 1.29
CA LYS A 97 13.73 -6.07 0.63
C LYS A 97 13.61 -5.97 -0.89
N ALA A 98 12.67 -6.70 -1.49
CA ALA A 98 12.46 -6.69 -2.93
C ALA A 98 11.98 -5.33 -3.45
N MET A 99 11.11 -4.64 -2.70
CA MET A 99 10.66 -3.29 -3.02
C MET A 99 11.80 -2.28 -2.92
N VAL A 100 12.59 -2.31 -1.83
CA VAL A 100 13.74 -1.41 -1.66
C VAL A 100 14.75 -1.60 -2.78
N ALA A 101 15.19 -2.84 -3.03
CA ALA A 101 16.20 -3.13 -4.04
C ALA A 101 15.66 -2.87 -5.46
N GLY A 102 14.50 -3.45 -5.78
CA GLY A 102 13.95 -3.42 -7.13
C GLY A 102 13.50 -2.04 -7.58
N LEU A 103 12.86 -1.25 -6.71
CA LEU A 103 12.45 0.11 -7.07
C LEU A 103 13.66 1.05 -7.19
N THR A 104 14.68 0.86 -6.35
CA THR A 104 15.95 1.60 -6.49
C THR A 104 16.61 1.31 -7.83
N GLU A 105 16.68 0.03 -8.24
CA GLU A 105 17.22 -0.37 -9.53
C GLU A 105 16.41 0.18 -10.71
N ALA A 106 15.07 0.16 -10.60
CA ALA A 106 14.17 0.70 -11.60
C ALA A 106 14.17 2.24 -11.69
N GLY A 107 14.77 2.93 -10.72
CA GLY A 107 14.74 4.39 -10.63
C GLY A 107 13.38 4.96 -10.21
N VAL A 108 12.52 4.15 -9.57
CA VAL A 108 11.19 4.58 -9.10
C VAL A 108 11.30 5.12 -7.68
N GLY A 109 11.11 6.42 -7.54
CA GLY A 109 11.36 7.13 -6.28
C GLY A 109 10.21 7.11 -5.28
N ARG A 110 8.99 6.72 -5.66
CA ARG A 110 7.81 6.75 -4.77
C ARG A 110 7.22 5.36 -4.56
N LEU A 111 7.15 4.93 -3.31
CA LEU A 111 6.48 3.69 -2.88
C LEU A 111 5.38 4.01 -1.89
N ILE A 112 4.17 3.49 -2.11
CA ILE A 112 3.14 3.41 -1.08
C ILE A 112 2.92 1.94 -0.73
N THR A 113 3.18 1.55 0.52
CA THR A 113 2.94 0.17 1.00
C THR A 113 1.78 0.14 1.98
N LEU A 114 1.01 -0.94 1.99
CA LEU A 114 -0.10 -1.13 2.90
C LEU A 114 0.39 -1.73 4.23
N GLY A 115 0.17 -1.01 5.33
CA GLY A 115 0.38 -1.52 6.69
C GLY A 115 -0.94 -1.95 7.35
N ILE A 116 -0.93 -2.13 8.68
CA ILE A 116 -2.11 -2.52 9.46
C ILE A 116 -2.22 -1.77 10.79
N ALA A 117 -3.46 -1.51 11.24
CA ALA A 117 -3.72 -0.69 12.42
C ALA A 117 -2.99 -1.15 13.69
N THR A 118 -2.70 -2.44 13.81
CA THR A 118 -2.09 -3.03 15.00
C THR A 118 -0.65 -2.55 15.26
N THR A 119 0.02 -2.00 14.24
CA THR A 119 1.38 -1.46 14.39
C THR A 119 1.42 0.00 14.81
N LEU A 120 0.28 0.70 14.78
CA LEU A 120 0.18 2.10 15.17
C LEU A 120 0.27 2.26 16.68
N GLU A 121 0.79 3.41 17.10
CA GLU A 121 0.88 3.76 18.51
C GLU A 121 -0.47 4.20 19.11
N THR A 122 -0.75 3.71 20.31
CA THR A 122 -1.84 4.19 21.19
C THR A 122 -1.33 5.16 22.25
N ALA A 123 -0.02 5.10 22.54
CA ALA A 123 0.72 6.03 23.39
C ALA A 123 2.19 6.03 22.92
N PRO A 124 3.02 7.04 23.25
CA PRO A 124 4.40 7.10 22.79
C PRO A 124 5.18 5.81 23.07
N GLY A 125 5.63 5.14 22.02
CA GLY A 125 6.37 3.87 22.09
C GLY A 125 5.55 2.63 22.43
N VAL A 126 4.21 2.72 22.46
CA VAL A 126 3.30 1.60 22.74
C VAL A 126 2.39 1.39 21.54
N ARG A 127 2.59 0.30 20.81
CA ARG A 127 1.75 -0.08 19.66
C ARG A 127 0.48 -0.77 20.14
N LEU A 128 -0.58 -0.75 19.33
CA LEU A 128 -1.83 -1.45 19.64
C LEU A 128 -1.60 -2.96 19.90
N MET A 129 -0.67 -3.58 19.17
CA MET A 129 -0.31 -4.99 19.36
C MET A 129 0.45 -5.31 20.66
N ASP A 130 0.98 -4.29 21.34
CA ASP A 130 1.73 -4.44 22.60
C ASP A 130 0.81 -4.48 23.82
N ALA A 131 -0.51 -4.28 23.62
CA ALA A 131 -1.49 -4.37 24.68
C ALA A 131 -1.49 -5.76 25.34
N PRO A 132 -1.58 -5.86 26.68
CA PRO A 132 -1.54 -7.15 27.39
C PRO A 132 -2.63 -8.14 26.95
N ASP A 133 -3.78 -7.63 26.50
CA ASP A 133 -4.95 -8.37 26.05
C ASP A 133 -5.06 -8.50 24.52
N PHE A 134 -4.00 -8.14 23.78
CA PHE A 134 -3.99 -8.25 22.32
C PHE A 134 -4.21 -9.72 21.87
N PRO A 135 -5.16 -9.99 20.95
CA PRO A 135 -5.48 -11.35 20.55
C PRO A 135 -4.30 -12.06 19.86
N GLU A 136 -3.86 -13.19 20.44
CA GLU A 136 -2.69 -13.95 19.98
C GLU A 136 -2.78 -14.36 18.49
N GLN A 137 -3.99 -14.66 18.01
CA GLN A 137 -4.25 -15.05 16.63
C GLN A 137 -3.84 -13.99 15.58
N TYR A 138 -3.71 -12.71 15.98
CA TYR A 138 -3.25 -11.64 15.10
C TYR A 138 -1.76 -11.31 15.28
N ARG A 139 -1.11 -11.84 16.32
CA ARG A 139 0.24 -11.42 16.73
C ARG A 139 1.29 -11.71 15.67
N THR A 140 1.30 -12.92 15.11
CA THR A 140 2.26 -13.27 14.05
C THR A 140 2.10 -12.39 12.82
N PHE A 141 0.85 -12.09 12.42
CA PHE A 141 0.57 -11.22 11.29
C PHE A 141 1.06 -9.78 11.56
N SER A 142 0.81 -9.26 12.77
CA SER A 142 1.30 -7.95 13.21
C SER A 142 2.82 -7.85 13.28
N GLN A 143 3.48 -8.90 13.77
CA GLN A 143 4.95 -8.97 13.79
C GLN A 143 5.56 -8.90 12.38
N GLY A 144 4.89 -9.47 11.38
CA GLY A 144 5.32 -9.36 10.00
C GLY A 144 5.33 -7.91 9.48
N HIS A 145 4.26 -7.17 9.74
CA HIS A 145 4.18 -5.75 9.34
C HIS A 145 5.11 -4.84 10.17
N VAL A 146 5.36 -5.17 11.44
CA VAL A 146 6.42 -4.51 12.22
C VAL A 146 7.77 -4.68 11.53
N ALA A 147 8.12 -5.91 11.16
CA ALA A 147 9.39 -6.21 10.49
C ALA A 147 9.51 -5.52 9.12
N GLU A 148 8.41 -5.41 8.36
CA GLU A 148 8.38 -4.61 7.12
C GLU A 148 8.65 -3.13 7.38
N PHE A 149 7.97 -2.52 8.36
CA PHE A 149 8.16 -1.11 8.70
C PHE A 149 9.59 -0.81 9.17
N GLU A 150 10.14 -1.66 10.03
CA GLU A 150 11.50 -1.53 10.54
C GLU A 150 12.53 -1.69 9.41
N LEU A 151 12.30 -2.62 8.48
CA LEU A 151 13.17 -2.81 7.32
C LEU A 151 13.12 -1.61 6.36
N LEU A 152 11.93 -1.12 6.02
CA LEU A 152 11.79 0.08 5.19
C LEU A 152 12.48 1.30 5.82
N THR A 153 12.39 1.43 7.14
CA THR A 153 13.06 2.50 7.89
C THR A 153 14.58 2.36 7.87
N ALA A 154 15.09 1.14 8.01
CA ALA A 154 16.52 0.89 8.10
C ALA A 154 17.24 0.84 6.73
N GLU A 155 16.60 0.28 5.70
CA GLU A 155 17.25 -0.09 4.44
C GLU A 155 16.90 0.84 3.27
N ALA A 156 15.78 1.57 3.30
CA ALA A 156 15.43 2.45 2.19
C ALA A 156 16.39 3.65 2.09
N GLY A 157 17.16 3.68 0.99
CA GLY A 157 18.08 4.78 0.69
C GLY A 157 17.36 6.10 0.40
N PRO A 158 18.12 7.22 0.33
CA PRO A 158 17.55 8.55 0.13
C PRO A 158 16.72 8.70 -1.16
N GLY A 159 16.99 7.87 -2.18
CA GLY A 159 16.29 7.87 -3.47
C GLY A 159 14.91 7.18 -3.47
N LEU A 160 14.55 6.47 -2.40
CA LEU A 160 13.22 5.86 -2.26
C LEU A 160 12.44 6.56 -1.15
N ASP A 161 11.43 7.31 -1.55
CA ASP A 161 10.44 7.92 -0.68
C ASP A 161 9.25 6.97 -0.50
N TRP A 162 9.26 6.24 0.61
CA TRP A 162 8.20 5.30 0.96
C TRP A 162 7.18 5.95 1.90
N LEU A 163 5.93 5.50 1.81
CA LEU A 163 4.87 5.80 2.76
C LEU A 163 4.14 4.51 3.10
N MET A 164 4.02 4.19 4.39
CA MET A 164 3.19 3.07 4.84
C MET A 164 1.81 3.60 5.19
N VAL A 165 0.82 3.34 4.33
CA VAL A 165 -0.57 3.73 4.58
C VAL A 165 -1.24 2.62 5.39
N VAL A 166 -1.80 3.00 6.53
CA VAL A 166 -2.34 2.08 7.51
C VAL A 166 -3.85 2.29 7.64
N PRO A 167 -4.70 1.36 7.18
CA PRO A 167 -6.14 1.48 7.35
C PRO A 167 -6.53 1.32 8.82
N GLY A 168 -7.69 1.86 9.18
CA GLY A 168 -8.33 1.55 10.45
C GLY A 168 -8.66 0.05 10.61
N ILE A 169 -8.95 -0.36 11.84
CA ILE A 169 -9.16 -1.78 12.20
C ILE A 169 -10.41 -2.39 11.53
N ASP A 170 -11.43 -1.56 11.24
CA ASP A 170 -12.65 -1.95 10.51
C ASP A 170 -12.50 -1.57 9.03
N LEU A 171 -11.64 -2.31 8.32
CA LEU A 171 -11.50 -2.21 6.86
C LEU A 171 -12.63 -2.99 6.19
N ASN A 172 -13.73 -2.28 5.92
CA ASN A 172 -15.00 -2.88 5.50
C ASN A 172 -15.19 -2.81 3.98
N ALA A 173 -15.53 -3.93 3.35
CA ALA A 173 -15.83 -3.99 1.92
C ALA A 173 -17.27 -3.63 1.57
N ASP A 174 -18.19 -3.76 2.53
CA ASP A 174 -19.63 -3.61 2.33
C ASP A 174 -20.15 -2.22 2.71
N ALA A 175 -19.29 -1.39 3.32
CA ALA A 175 -19.64 -0.02 3.65
C ALA A 175 -19.58 0.89 2.41
N GLU A 176 -20.51 1.84 2.32
CA GLU A 176 -20.59 2.79 1.21
C GLU A 176 -19.38 3.73 1.20
N ARG A 177 -18.85 4.01 0.00
CA ARG A 177 -17.81 5.02 -0.22
C ARG A 177 -18.31 6.38 0.29
N THR A 178 -17.55 6.98 1.19
CA THR A 178 -17.88 8.29 1.77
C THR A 178 -17.26 9.45 1.02
N GLY A 179 -16.15 9.22 0.32
CA GLY A 179 -15.37 10.26 -0.36
C GLY A 179 -14.52 11.11 0.58
N ALA A 180 -14.45 10.77 1.87
CA ALA A 180 -13.73 11.52 2.88
C ALA A 180 -12.93 10.58 3.78
N TYR A 181 -11.83 11.10 4.31
CA TYR A 181 -10.99 10.39 5.27
C TYR A 181 -10.21 11.39 6.15
N ARG A 182 -9.80 10.91 7.32
CA ARG A 182 -8.91 11.57 8.27
C ARG A 182 -7.58 10.82 8.31
N THR A 183 -6.52 11.53 8.67
CA THR A 183 -5.17 10.96 8.77
C THR A 183 -4.48 11.32 10.07
N ALA A 184 -3.63 10.42 10.58
CA ALA A 184 -2.69 10.69 11.67
C ALA A 184 -1.35 9.99 11.40
N VAL A 185 -0.25 10.59 11.82
CA VAL A 185 1.10 10.04 11.61
C VAL A 185 1.49 9.19 12.82
N GLY A 186 1.80 7.92 12.60
CA GLY A 186 2.32 6.99 13.61
C GLY A 186 1.32 6.54 14.69
N THR A 187 0.19 7.23 14.86
CA THR A 187 -0.79 6.94 15.92
C THR A 187 -2.14 6.53 15.38
N VAL A 188 -2.91 5.81 16.20
CA VAL A 188 -4.32 5.53 15.91
C VAL A 188 -5.15 6.82 15.80
N ILE A 189 -6.23 6.77 15.04
CA ILE A 189 -7.22 7.86 14.95
C ILE A 189 -8.40 7.51 15.85
N ASP A 190 -8.81 8.45 16.70
CA ASP A 190 -9.99 8.29 17.55
C ASP A 190 -11.27 8.06 16.72
N GLY A 191 -12.09 7.12 17.18
CA GLY A 191 -13.38 6.77 16.59
C GLY A 191 -13.48 5.27 16.26
N PRO A 192 -14.44 4.87 15.42
CA PRO A 192 -14.71 3.46 15.13
C PRO A 192 -13.62 2.77 14.30
N GLY A 193 -12.63 3.51 13.80
CA GLY A 193 -11.56 2.97 12.95
C GLY A 193 -12.09 2.34 11.65
N ARG A 194 -13.24 2.81 11.16
CA ARG A 194 -13.86 2.30 9.94
C ARG A 194 -13.30 3.00 8.72
N ILE A 195 -12.99 2.23 7.69
CA ILE A 195 -12.67 2.76 6.36
C ILE A 195 -13.06 1.76 5.28
N THR A 196 -13.53 2.27 4.14
CA THR A 196 -13.83 1.43 2.98
C THR A 196 -12.57 1.21 2.15
N HIS A 197 -12.53 0.15 1.34
CA HIS A 197 -11.43 -0.04 0.39
C HIS A 197 -11.34 1.11 -0.63
N ALA A 198 -12.47 1.69 -1.02
CA ALA A 198 -12.54 2.83 -1.92
C ALA A 198 -11.99 4.12 -1.30
N ASP A 199 -12.34 4.41 -0.05
CA ASP A 199 -11.83 5.60 0.65
C ASP A 199 -10.35 5.44 1.05
N LEU A 200 -9.90 4.22 1.31
CA LEU A 200 -8.47 3.94 1.47
C LEU A 200 -7.71 4.17 0.16
N ALA A 201 -8.27 3.75 -0.99
CA ALA A 201 -7.70 4.00 -2.30
C ALA A 201 -7.63 5.51 -2.61
N LEU A 202 -8.64 6.29 -2.20
CA LEU A 202 -8.59 7.76 -2.27
C LEU A 202 -7.33 8.30 -1.57
N ALA A 203 -7.11 7.90 -0.31
CA ALA A 203 -5.97 8.36 0.47
C ALA A 203 -4.63 7.93 -0.13
N LEU A 204 -4.53 6.70 -0.64
CA LEU A 204 -3.35 6.18 -1.33
C LEU A 204 -3.02 7.01 -2.58
N LEU A 205 -4.01 7.28 -3.42
CA LEU A 205 -3.82 8.02 -4.67
C LEU A 205 -3.56 9.51 -4.43
N ASP A 206 -4.16 10.12 -3.41
CA ASP A 206 -3.86 11.50 -3.02
C ASP A 206 -2.38 11.67 -2.63
N GLU A 207 -1.79 10.69 -1.96
CA GLU A 207 -0.36 10.70 -1.59
C GLU A 207 0.58 10.33 -2.75
N ILE A 208 0.06 9.79 -3.86
CA ILE A 208 0.80 9.68 -5.13
C ILE A 208 0.71 11.00 -5.90
N GLU A 209 -0.46 11.63 -5.90
CA GLU A 209 -0.71 12.83 -6.67
C GLU A 209 -0.07 14.08 -6.09
N ARG A 210 -0.15 14.20 -4.77
CA ARG A 210 0.31 15.34 -3.99
C ARG A 210 0.95 14.78 -2.72
N PRO A 211 2.19 14.26 -2.82
CA PRO A 211 2.88 13.70 -1.66
C PRO A 211 2.95 14.73 -0.52
N ARG A 212 2.38 14.38 0.63
CA ARG A 212 2.45 15.20 1.87
C ARG A 212 3.21 14.48 2.98
N HIS A 213 3.28 13.16 2.90
CA HIS A 213 3.92 12.32 3.91
C HIS A 213 5.04 11.50 3.27
N SER A 214 6.15 11.40 4.01
CA SER A 214 7.38 10.73 3.61
C SER A 214 7.94 9.95 4.79
N ARG A 215 8.27 8.68 4.56
CA ARG A 215 8.96 7.77 5.49
C ARG A 215 8.32 7.65 6.87
N VAL A 216 7.01 7.48 6.89
CA VAL A 216 6.20 7.32 8.10
C VAL A 216 5.09 6.29 7.91
N GLN A 217 4.50 5.85 9.01
CA GLN A 217 3.17 5.23 9.01
C GLN A 217 2.11 6.34 9.02
N LEU A 218 1.14 6.25 8.12
CA LEU A 218 0.01 7.16 8.03
C LEU A 218 -1.28 6.39 8.27
N ALA A 219 -1.86 6.56 9.46
CA ALA A 219 -3.17 6.03 9.77
C ALA A 219 -4.23 6.72 8.90
N VAL A 220 -5.21 5.95 8.41
CA VAL A 220 -6.33 6.45 7.61
C VAL A 220 -7.63 5.83 8.12
N SER A 221 -8.60 6.68 8.42
CA SER A 221 -9.96 6.32 8.85
C SER A 221 -10.96 7.23 8.16
N ALA A 222 -12.23 6.83 8.05
CA ALA A 222 -13.32 7.77 7.77
C ALA A 222 -13.42 8.85 8.87
#